data_AF-A0AAD4DUP1-F1
#
_entry.id   AF-A0AAD4DUP1-F1
#
_cell.length_a   1.000
_cell.length_b   1.000
_cell.length_c   1.000
_cell.angle_alpha   90.00
_cell.angle_beta   90.00
_cell.angle_gamma   90.00
#
_symmetry.space_group_name_H-M   'P 1'
#
loop_
_entity.id
_entity.type
_entity.pdbx_description
1 polymer ?
#
loop_
_entity_poly.entity_id
_entity_poly.type
_entity_poly.pdbx_seq_one_letter_code
_entity_poly.pdbx_strand_id
1 'polypeptide(L)'
;MDSNMPLHLRHAALRAAHNAREQIASIDAIDDSTLWDMILTKLSPAILSVLCPHPGTTPANDDPNLFFNYGRDLCYLRLVFTLARNSDWHPHLFWYPHIDRCISMIPQYCKSRYYGHAFFVAGILLQITPEQTSDTSLDSVTEQQWWDVMRSAWGYSVHTDDTRYLKLLLVLVDGTKKYMQIASKSDLEQLIENVDQFIEELEGDIRQKRQLHEIGQEIQDSEQGEGVIAAAKELRTAASNMVESFGQ
;
A
#
# COMPACT_ATOMS: atom_id res chain seq x y z
N MET A 1 4.60 13.91 18.78
CA MET A 1 3.51 14.82 18.38
C MET A 1 2.41 14.63 19.41
N ASP A 2 1.97 15.71 20.08
CA ASP A 2 0.95 15.60 21.13
C ASP A 2 -0.44 15.61 20.49
N SER A 3 -1.34 14.71 20.93
CA SER A 3 -2.74 14.66 20.51
C SER A 3 -3.49 15.96 20.81
N ASN A 4 -3.01 16.74 21.78
CA ASN A 4 -3.54 18.05 22.14
C ASN A 4 -3.17 19.17 21.14
N MET A 5 -2.28 18.91 20.18
CA MET A 5 -1.92 19.91 19.18
C MET A 5 -3.07 20.18 18.19
N PRO A 6 -3.21 21.44 17.70
CA PRO A 6 -4.11 21.76 16.61
C PRO A 6 -3.96 20.82 15.40
N LEU A 7 -5.08 20.43 14.79
CA LEU A 7 -5.11 19.46 13.68
C LEU A 7 -4.20 19.86 12.51
N HIS A 8 -4.14 21.16 12.18
CA HIS A 8 -3.30 21.65 11.09
C HIS A 8 -1.81 21.48 11.37
N LEU A 9 -1.36 21.64 12.63
CA LEU A 9 0.04 21.38 13.01
C LEU A 9 0.36 19.90 12.95
N ARG A 10 -0.57 19.05 13.39
CA ARG A 10 -0.43 17.60 13.28
C ARG A 10 -0.33 17.13 11.83
N HIS A 11 -1.15 17.67 10.95
CA HIS A 11 -1.07 17.41 9.52
C HIS A 11 0.25 17.92 8.91
N ALA A 12 0.69 19.13 9.26
CA ALA A 12 1.98 19.65 8.79
C ALA A 12 3.14 18.74 9.22
N ALA A 13 3.12 18.24 10.46
CA ALA A 13 4.13 17.32 10.96
C ALA A 13 4.07 15.95 10.24
N LEU A 14 2.87 15.40 9.98
CA LEU A 14 2.73 14.20 9.16
C LEU A 14 3.31 14.40 7.75
N ARG A 15 3.06 15.56 7.14
CA ARG A 15 3.60 15.88 5.81
C ARG A 15 5.12 15.98 5.83
N ALA A 16 5.70 16.56 6.88
CA ALA A 16 7.14 16.59 7.08
C ALA A 16 7.72 15.16 7.22
N ALA A 17 7.10 14.31 8.04
CA ALA A 17 7.50 12.90 8.18
C ALA A 17 7.39 12.13 6.86
N HIS A 18 6.30 12.32 6.11
CA HIS A 18 6.12 11.75 4.77
C HIS A 18 7.24 12.20 3.81
N ASN A 19 7.65 13.46 3.86
CA ASN A 19 8.72 13.96 3.00
C ASN A 19 10.08 13.36 3.37
N ALA A 20 10.31 13.07 4.66
CA ALA A 20 11.52 12.44 5.18
C ALA A 20 11.45 10.90 5.20
N ARG A 21 10.38 10.27 4.69
CA ARG A 21 10.07 8.84 4.92
C ARG A 21 11.19 7.87 4.56
N GLU A 22 11.91 8.10 3.46
CA GLU A 22 13.01 7.20 3.05
C GLU A 22 14.19 7.30 4.02
N GLN A 23 14.50 8.51 4.51
CA GLN A 23 15.55 8.72 5.50
C GLN A 23 15.17 8.10 6.85
N ILE A 24 13.89 8.17 7.22
CA ILE A 24 13.37 7.54 8.44
C ILE A 24 13.43 6.01 8.33
N ALA A 25 13.03 5.45 7.18
CA ALA A 25 13.05 4.02 6.95
C ALA A 25 14.47 3.44 6.86
N SER A 26 15.47 4.26 6.50
CA SER A 26 16.87 3.87 6.41
C SER A 26 17.65 3.97 7.72
N ILE A 27 17.03 4.42 8.82
CA ILE A 27 17.71 4.44 10.12
C ILE A 27 17.92 3.00 10.54
N ASP A 28 19.17 2.63 10.80
CA ASP A 28 19.56 1.32 11.28
C ASP A 28 19.57 1.31 12.81
N ALA A 29 19.06 0.22 13.40
CA ALA A 29 19.09 -0.04 14.83
C ALA A 29 20.52 -0.08 15.42
N ILE A 30 21.52 -0.39 14.59
CA ILE A 30 22.90 -0.61 15.02
C ILE A 30 23.67 0.70 15.24
N ASP A 31 23.46 1.70 14.37
CA ASP A 31 24.30 2.91 14.36
C ASP A 31 23.91 3.94 15.43
N ASP A 32 22.62 4.02 15.79
CA ASP A 32 22.14 4.93 16.84
C ASP A 32 20.94 4.34 17.59
N SER A 33 21.24 3.37 18.46
CA SER A 33 20.22 2.67 19.27
C SER A 33 19.32 3.60 20.10
N THR A 34 19.81 4.77 20.51
CA THR A 34 19.03 5.74 21.32
C THR A 34 18.07 6.54 20.44
N LEU A 35 18.54 7.01 19.28
CA LEU A 35 17.68 7.64 18.28
C LEU A 35 16.64 6.64 17.76
N TRP A 36 17.05 5.41 17.51
CA TRP A 36 16.19 4.33 17.05
C TRP A 36 15.08 4.03 18.06
N ASP A 37 15.40 3.79 19.33
CA ASP A 37 14.40 3.55 20.37
C ASP A 37 13.44 4.76 20.54
N MET A 38 13.97 5.98 20.50
CA MET A 38 13.15 7.18 20.55
C MET A 38 12.19 7.29 19.35
N ILE A 39 12.67 6.99 18.15
CA ILE A 39 11.89 7.04 16.93
C ILE A 39 10.78 5.99 17.00
N LEU A 40 11.11 4.75 17.33
CA LEU A 40 10.13 3.68 17.40
C LEU A 40 9.05 3.93 18.46
N THR A 41 9.44 4.36 19.66
CA THR A 41 8.51 4.58 20.78
C THR A 41 7.68 5.85 20.65
N LYS A 42 8.16 6.89 19.96
CA LYS A 42 7.48 8.18 19.87
C LYS A 42 6.88 8.47 18.50
N LEU A 43 7.53 8.07 17.41
CA LEU A 43 7.10 8.43 16.05
C LEU A 43 5.87 7.64 15.63
N SER A 44 5.87 6.32 15.81
CA SER A 44 4.73 5.47 15.42
C SER A 44 3.41 5.90 16.10
N PRO A 45 3.32 6.05 17.43
CA PRO A 45 2.09 6.54 18.06
C PRO A 45 1.77 8.00 17.67
N ALA A 46 2.79 8.84 17.45
CA ALA A 46 2.59 10.21 17.00
C ALA A 46 1.97 10.27 15.60
N ILE A 47 2.40 9.44 14.66
CA ILE A 47 1.83 9.34 13.30
C ILE A 47 0.36 8.96 13.42
N LEU A 48 0.02 7.98 14.25
CA LEU A 48 -1.36 7.53 14.43
C LEU A 48 -2.26 8.61 15.07
N SER A 49 -1.72 9.38 16.02
CA SER A 49 -2.46 10.48 16.70
C SER A 49 -2.95 11.58 15.74
N VAL A 50 -2.38 11.68 14.54
CA VAL A 50 -2.82 12.60 13.48
C VAL A 50 -4.18 12.17 12.92
N LEU A 51 -4.41 10.85 12.86
CA LEU A 51 -5.60 10.25 12.29
C LEU A 51 -6.70 10.05 13.34
N CYS A 52 -6.29 9.72 14.56
CA CYS A 52 -7.17 9.45 15.69
C CYS A 52 -6.80 10.39 16.85
N PRO A 53 -7.39 11.60 16.95
CA PRO A 53 -7.03 12.58 17.96
C PRO A 53 -7.20 12.10 19.40
N HIS A 54 -8.06 11.11 19.66
CA HIS A 54 -8.32 10.57 20.99
C HIS A 54 -8.50 9.04 20.92
N PRO A 55 -7.73 8.26 21.69
CA PRO A 55 -7.97 6.83 21.88
C PRO A 55 -9.33 6.63 22.57
N GLY A 56 -10.21 5.80 22.00
CA GLY A 56 -11.47 5.40 22.65
C GLY A 56 -12.66 6.33 22.45
N THR A 57 -12.52 7.48 21.78
CA THR A 57 -13.70 8.24 21.31
C THR A 57 -14.12 7.70 19.95
N THR A 58 -15.18 6.89 19.94
CA THR A 58 -16.02 6.74 18.75
C THR A 58 -16.61 8.13 18.47
N PRO A 59 -16.28 8.79 17.36
CA PRO A 59 -16.93 10.06 17.04
C PRO A 59 -18.42 9.83 16.84
N ALA A 60 -19.24 10.78 17.29
CA ALA A 60 -20.60 10.88 16.78
C ALA A 60 -20.53 10.95 15.24
N ASN A 61 -21.47 10.26 14.59
CA ASN A 61 -21.49 9.89 13.16
C ASN A 61 -21.53 11.09 12.17
N ASP A 62 -21.25 12.32 12.62
CA ASP A 62 -21.76 13.54 12.00
C ASP A 62 -20.74 14.26 11.08
N ASP A 63 -19.48 13.83 11.01
CA ASP A 63 -18.56 14.34 9.97
C ASP A 63 -17.50 13.32 9.50
N PRO A 64 -17.76 12.63 8.37
CA PRO A 64 -16.80 11.76 7.70
C PRO A 64 -15.49 12.48 7.30
N ASN A 65 -15.52 13.80 7.05
CA ASN A 65 -14.34 14.58 6.64
C ASN A 65 -13.37 14.86 7.79
N LEU A 66 -13.82 14.76 9.05
CA LEU A 66 -12.97 14.81 10.23
C LEU A 66 -12.12 13.52 10.35
N PHE A 67 -12.70 12.38 9.99
CA PHE A 67 -12.07 11.06 10.16
C PHE A 67 -11.31 10.55 8.94
N PHE A 68 -11.77 10.86 7.74
CA PHE A 68 -11.12 10.52 6.48
C PHE A 68 -10.83 11.78 5.68
N ASN A 69 -9.55 12.02 5.40
CA ASN A 69 -9.10 13.15 4.62
C ASN A 69 -8.14 12.65 3.55
N TYR A 70 -8.54 12.81 2.28
CA TYR A 70 -7.84 12.23 1.14
C TYR A 70 -6.32 12.50 1.15
N GLY A 71 -5.92 13.76 1.26
CA GLY A 71 -4.51 14.15 1.21
C GLY A 71 -3.72 13.70 2.44
N ARG A 72 -4.30 13.87 3.64
CA ARG A 72 -3.69 13.44 4.91
C ARG A 72 -3.49 11.92 4.94
N ASP A 73 -4.52 11.17 4.56
CA ASP A 73 -4.53 9.72 4.66
C ASP A 73 -3.63 9.09 3.60
N LEU A 74 -3.51 9.71 2.42
CA LEU A 74 -2.51 9.29 1.44
C LEU A 74 -1.08 9.52 1.93
N CYS A 75 -0.80 10.67 2.57
CA CYS A 75 0.52 10.93 3.18
C CYS A 75 0.85 9.90 4.26
N TYR A 76 -0.13 9.56 5.10
CA TYR A 76 -0.01 8.52 6.11
C TYR A 76 0.28 7.15 5.49
N LEU A 77 -0.53 6.70 4.52
CA LEU A 77 -0.38 5.39 3.91
C LEU A 77 0.97 5.25 3.20
N ARG A 78 1.41 6.29 2.47
CA ARG A 78 2.75 6.30 1.85
C ARG A 78 3.87 6.22 2.87
N LEU A 79 3.74 6.92 4.00
CA LEU A 79 4.71 6.86 5.09
C LEU A 79 4.76 5.45 5.68
N VAL A 80 3.62 4.89 6.12
CA VAL A 80 3.54 3.55 6.71
C VAL A 80 4.03 2.49 5.73
N PHE A 81 3.65 2.59 4.46
CA PHE A 81 4.14 1.70 3.41
C PHE A 81 5.67 1.77 3.27
N THR A 82 6.26 2.97 3.23
CA THR A 82 7.72 3.10 3.15
C THR A 82 8.40 2.49 4.39
N LEU A 83 7.85 2.70 5.59
CA LEU A 83 8.40 2.08 6.81
C LEU A 83 8.30 0.56 6.76
N ALA A 84 7.17 0.01 6.28
CA ALA A 84 6.95 -1.43 6.17
C ALA A 84 7.91 -2.14 5.20
N ARG A 85 8.63 -1.41 4.32
CA ARG A 85 9.67 -2.01 3.47
C ARG A 85 10.91 -2.43 4.24
N ASN A 86 11.11 -1.91 5.45
CA ASN A 86 12.16 -2.33 6.35
C ASN A 86 11.54 -3.21 7.45
N SER A 87 11.98 -4.47 7.54
CA SER A 87 11.46 -5.47 8.49
C SER A 87 11.59 -5.04 9.94
N ASP A 88 12.57 -4.20 10.28
CA ASP A 88 12.79 -3.74 11.66
C ASP A 88 11.64 -2.86 12.15
N TRP A 89 10.87 -2.27 11.23
CA TRP A 89 9.67 -1.50 11.56
C TRP A 89 8.43 -2.39 11.77
N HIS A 90 8.42 -3.65 11.32
CA HIS A 90 7.24 -4.50 11.35
C HIS A 90 6.66 -4.67 12.76
N PRO A 91 7.45 -4.96 13.82
CA PRO A 91 6.92 -5.07 15.17
C PRO A 91 6.22 -3.77 15.61
N HIS A 92 6.74 -2.61 15.26
CA HIS A 92 6.18 -1.32 15.67
C HIS A 92 4.93 -0.96 14.88
N LEU A 93 4.93 -1.23 13.57
CA LEU A 93 3.72 -1.06 12.76
C LEU A 93 2.59 -2.02 13.18
N PHE A 94 2.94 -3.14 13.83
CA PHE A 94 1.99 -4.08 14.40
C PHE A 94 1.52 -3.69 15.81
N TRP A 95 2.45 -3.34 16.72
CA TRP A 95 2.15 -3.02 18.12
C TRP A 95 1.27 -1.79 18.28
N TYR A 96 1.42 -0.83 17.38
CA TYR A 96 0.50 0.28 17.25
C TYR A 96 -0.55 -0.07 16.21
N PRO A 97 -1.83 0.31 16.38
CA PRO A 97 -2.94 -0.19 15.54
C PRO A 97 -2.98 0.47 14.15
N HIS A 98 -1.83 0.52 13.46
CA HIS A 98 -1.68 0.94 12.07
C HIS A 98 -2.33 -0.06 11.12
N ILE A 99 -2.22 -1.37 11.40
CA ILE A 99 -2.90 -2.42 10.65
C ILE A 99 -4.41 -2.28 10.80
N ASP A 100 -4.93 -2.20 12.02
CA ASP A 100 -6.35 -1.96 12.28
C ASP A 100 -6.84 -0.70 11.58
N ARG A 101 -6.03 0.36 11.59
CA ARG A 101 -6.34 1.60 10.88
C ARG A 101 -6.43 1.38 9.36
N CYS A 102 -5.48 0.65 8.76
CA CYS A 102 -5.53 0.30 7.34
C CYS A 102 -6.74 -0.57 6.99
N ILE A 103 -7.11 -1.52 7.86
CA ILE A 103 -8.32 -2.34 7.70
C ILE A 103 -9.58 -1.47 7.76
N SER A 104 -9.67 -0.55 8.73
CA SER A 104 -10.80 0.38 8.87
C SER A 104 -10.97 1.32 7.67
N MET A 105 -9.89 1.51 6.90
CA MET A 105 -9.86 2.34 5.69
C MET A 105 -10.42 1.63 4.45
N ILE A 106 -10.49 0.28 4.46
CA ILE A 106 -10.92 -0.53 3.30
C ILE A 106 -12.31 -0.11 2.79
N PRO A 107 -13.37 -0.06 3.62
CA PRO A 107 -14.73 0.23 3.12
C PRO A 107 -14.87 1.63 2.52
N GLN A 108 -13.97 2.56 2.88
CA GLN A 108 -14.00 3.93 2.39
C GLN A 108 -13.23 4.08 1.08
N TYR A 109 -12.02 3.51 1.00
CA TYR A 109 -11.12 3.77 -0.12
C TYR A 109 -11.18 2.73 -1.23
N CYS A 110 -11.73 1.54 -0.99
CA CYS A 110 -11.88 0.50 -2.02
C CYS A 110 -13.21 0.64 -2.80
N LYS A 111 -13.97 1.72 -2.59
CA LYS A 111 -15.14 2.06 -3.39
C LYS A 111 -14.79 2.84 -4.67
N SER A 112 -13.64 3.50 -4.69
CA SER A 112 -13.20 4.34 -5.80
C SER A 112 -11.89 3.83 -6.37
N ARG A 113 -11.86 3.67 -7.70
CA ARG A 113 -10.75 3.07 -8.44
C ARG A 113 -9.61 4.05 -8.73
N TYR A 114 -9.84 5.34 -8.52
CA TYR A 114 -8.92 6.41 -8.95
C TYR A 114 -7.91 6.84 -7.89
N TYR A 115 -7.92 6.18 -6.73
CA TYR A 115 -7.20 6.65 -5.57
C TYR A 115 -6.12 5.65 -5.15
N GLY A 116 -4.90 6.15 -4.99
CA GLY A 116 -3.74 5.33 -4.60
C GLY A 116 -3.80 4.77 -3.20
N HIS A 117 -4.80 5.14 -2.39
CA HIS A 117 -5.01 4.59 -1.05
C HIS A 117 -5.11 3.07 -1.07
N ALA A 118 -5.91 2.48 -1.96
CA ALA A 118 -6.07 1.04 -2.03
C ALA A 118 -4.74 0.34 -2.37
N PHE A 119 -3.94 0.94 -3.25
CA PHE A 119 -2.61 0.44 -3.61
C PHE A 119 -1.65 0.38 -2.41
N PHE A 120 -1.57 1.45 -1.63
CA PHE A 120 -0.72 1.46 -0.43
C PHE A 120 -1.28 0.58 0.69
N VAL A 121 -2.62 0.52 0.86
CA VAL A 121 -3.25 -0.41 1.81
C VAL A 121 -2.92 -1.85 1.44
N ALA A 122 -3.08 -2.24 0.17
CA ALA A 122 -2.71 -3.58 -0.31
C ALA A 122 -1.25 -3.88 0.04
N GLY A 123 -0.34 -2.95 -0.23
CA GLY A 123 1.07 -3.14 0.04
C GLY A 123 1.43 -3.29 1.52
N ILE A 124 0.81 -2.49 2.39
CA ILE A 124 1.01 -2.60 3.84
C ILE A 124 0.51 -3.97 4.33
N LEU A 125 -0.71 -4.35 3.95
CA LEU A 125 -1.34 -5.58 4.44
C LEU A 125 -0.68 -6.84 3.90
N LEU A 126 -0.14 -6.81 2.67
CA LEU A 126 0.55 -7.96 2.07
C LEU A 126 2.02 -8.10 2.54
N GLN A 127 2.70 -6.99 2.88
CA GLN A 127 4.11 -7.04 3.32
C GLN A 127 4.27 -7.38 4.80
N ILE A 128 3.29 -7.02 5.63
CA ILE A 128 3.29 -7.34 7.05
C ILE A 128 2.63 -8.72 7.20
N THR A 129 3.38 -9.78 6.90
CA THR A 129 2.86 -11.15 6.92
C THR A 129 2.64 -11.68 8.35
N PRO A 130 1.59 -12.50 8.56
CA PRO A 130 1.20 -13.02 9.87
C PRO A 130 2.18 -14.04 10.48
N GLU A 131 3.18 -14.54 9.73
CA GLU A 131 4.17 -15.50 10.26
C GLU A 131 4.99 -14.94 11.45
N GLN A 132 4.95 -13.62 11.67
CA GLN A 132 5.63 -12.97 12.78
C GLN A 132 4.77 -12.80 14.04
N THR A 133 3.45 -13.02 14.00
CA THR A 133 2.56 -12.74 15.15
C THR A 133 1.35 -13.67 15.21
N SER A 134 1.13 -14.31 16.37
CA SER A 134 0.08 -15.33 16.59
C SER A 134 -1.32 -14.78 16.86
N ASP A 135 -1.56 -13.49 16.60
CA ASP A 135 -2.77 -12.77 17.03
C ASP A 135 -3.10 -11.68 15.99
N THR A 136 -3.33 -12.07 14.74
CA THR A 136 -3.29 -11.14 13.61
C THR A 136 -4.64 -10.50 13.35
N SER A 137 -4.74 -9.18 13.55
CA SER A 137 -5.85 -8.34 13.07
C SER A 137 -6.19 -8.58 11.58
N LEU A 138 -5.25 -9.08 10.79
CA LEU A 138 -5.45 -9.52 9.41
C LEU A 138 -6.49 -10.63 9.27
N ASP A 139 -6.68 -11.47 10.28
CA ASP A 139 -7.69 -12.54 10.30
C ASP A 139 -9.12 -11.96 10.33
N SER A 140 -9.26 -10.71 10.75
CA SER A 140 -10.55 -10.00 10.70
C SER A 140 -10.92 -9.52 9.29
N VAL A 141 -9.97 -9.53 8.35
CA VAL A 141 -10.19 -9.13 6.96
C VAL A 141 -10.83 -10.27 6.20
N THR A 142 -12.09 -10.08 5.81
CA THR A 142 -12.84 -11.05 5.01
C THR A 142 -12.23 -11.23 3.62
N GLU A 143 -12.45 -12.39 2.97
CA GLU A 143 -12.02 -12.60 1.59
C GLU A 143 -12.55 -11.52 0.64
N GLN A 144 -13.79 -11.06 0.84
CA GLN A 144 -14.37 -9.98 0.05
C GLN A 144 -13.61 -8.66 0.23
N GLN A 145 -13.23 -8.30 1.45
CA GLN A 145 -12.43 -7.10 1.70
C GLN A 145 -11.05 -7.21 1.07
N TRP A 146 -10.42 -8.39 1.13
CA TRP A 146 -9.18 -8.65 0.43
C TRP A 146 -9.34 -8.44 -1.09
N TRP A 147 -10.38 -9.01 -1.68
CA TRP A 147 -10.68 -8.82 -3.10
C TRP A 147 -10.91 -7.34 -3.46
N ASP A 148 -11.70 -6.62 -2.66
CA ASP A 148 -11.98 -5.20 -2.87
C ASP A 148 -10.70 -4.35 -2.88
N VAL A 149 -9.75 -4.67 -1.99
CA VAL A 149 -8.43 -4.04 -1.92
C VAL A 149 -7.61 -4.35 -3.18
N MET A 150 -7.47 -5.63 -3.55
CA MET A 150 -6.68 -6.04 -4.72
C MET A 150 -7.22 -5.40 -6.01
N ARG A 151 -8.52 -5.52 -6.24
CA ARG A 151 -9.19 -4.97 -7.42
C ARG A 151 -9.04 -3.46 -7.50
N SER A 152 -9.18 -2.76 -6.38
CA SER A 152 -9.03 -1.29 -6.34
C SER A 152 -7.57 -0.85 -6.54
N ALA A 153 -6.61 -1.61 -6.02
CA ALA A 153 -5.19 -1.31 -6.17
C ALA A 153 -4.74 -1.32 -7.64
N TRP A 154 -5.25 -2.25 -8.46
CA TRP A 154 -4.98 -2.30 -9.89
C TRP A 154 -5.51 -1.09 -10.67
N GLY A 155 -6.56 -0.42 -10.18
CA GLY A 155 -7.03 0.83 -10.79
C GLY A 155 -6.04 1.98 -10.67
N TYR A 156 -5.13 1.94 -9.67
CA TYR A 156 -4.10 2.96 -9.47
C TYR A 156 -2.71 2.53 -9.94
N SER A 157 -2.47 1.22 -10.12
CA SER A 157 -1.15 0.70 -10.50
C SER A 157 -0.64 1.24 -11.84
N VAL A 158 -1.54 1.74 -12.68
CA VAL A 158 -1.19 2.41 -13.93
C VAL A 158 -0.52 3.77 -13.70
N HIS A 159 -0.86 4.48 -12.62
CA HIS A 159 -0.38 5.84 -12.36
C HIS A 159 0.87 5.91 -11.47
N THR A 160 1.63 4.81 -11.35
CA THR A 160 2.81 4.76 -10.49
C THR A 160 4.11 4.74 -11.31
N ASP A 161 4.62 5.93 -11.63
CA ASP A 161 5.91 6.13 -12.33
C ASP A 161 7.14 5.77 -11.46
N ASP A 162 6.92 5.41 -10.20
CA ASP A 162 7.96 5.26 -9.21
C ASP A 162 8.41 3.80 -9.11
N THR A 163 9.59 3.50 -9.68
CA THR A 163 10.19 2.17 -9.76
C THR A 163 10.36 1.51 -8.40
N ARG A 164 10.37 2.29 -7.30
CA ARG A 164 10.42 1.79 -5.93
C ARG A 164 9.22 0.91 -5.56
N TYR A 165 8.11 1.02 -6.29
CA TYR A 165 6.91 0.21 -6.07
C TYR A 165 6.84 -1.05 -6.94
N LEU A 166 7.84 -1.34 -7.79
CA LEU A 166 7.88 -2.57 -8.59
C LEU A 166 7.85 -3.84 -7.72
N LYS A 167 8.50 -3.83 -6.55
CA LYS A 167 8.43 -4.97 -5.60
C LYS A 167 7.02 -5.18 -5.08
N LEU A 168 6.29 -4.08 -4.82
CA LEU A 168 4.91 -4.15 -4.39
C LEU A 168 4.03 -4.75 -5.49
N LEU A 169 4.28 -4.44 -6.76
CA LEU A 169 3.48 -4.98 -7.86
C LEU A 169 3.58 -6.51 -7.96
N LEU A 170 4.75 -7.11 -7.71
CA LEU A 170 4.88 -8.56 -7.61
C LEU A 170 4.01 -9.15 -6.49
N VAL A 171 4.09 -8.53 -5.31
CA VAL A 171 3.30 -8.94 -4.14
C VAL A 171 1.79 -8.76 -4.41
N LEU A 172 1.41 -7.70 -5.12
CA LEU A 172 0.04 -7.45 -5.53
C LEU A 172 -0.46 -8.51 -6.53
N VAL A 173 0.37 -8.95 -7.48
CA VAL A 173 0.03 -10.05 -8.39
C VAL A 173 -0.31 -11.31 -7.61
N ASP A 174 0.54 -11.71 -6.67
CA ASP A 174 0.32 -12.93 -5.87
C ASP A 174 -0.92 -12.81 -4.98
N GLY A 175 -1.10 -11.66 -4.33
CA GLY A 175 -2.30 -11.36 -3.56
C GLY A 175 -3.57 -11.42 -4.42
N THR A 176 -3.51 -10.90 -5.65
CA THR A 176 -4.65 -10.90 -6.57
C THR A 176 -4.99 -12.32 -7.02
N LYS A 177 -3.98 -13.12 -7.41
CA LYS A 177 -4.16 -14.54 -7.78
C LYS A 177 -4.84 -15.32 -6.66
N LYS A 178 -4.50 -15.05 -5.39
CA LYS A 178 -5.09 -15.71 -4.23
C LYS A 178 -6.58 -15.42 -4.06
N TYR A 179 -7.01 -14.17 -4.23
CA TYR A 179 -8.38 -13.75 -3.90
C TYR A 179 -9.31 -13.62 -5.12
N MET A 180 -8.80 -13.69 -6.36
CA MET A 180 -9.64 -13.57 -7.56
C MET A 180 -10.66 -14.71 -7.73
N GLN A 181 -10.52 -15.82 -7.01
CA GLN A 181 -11.45 -16.96 -7.03
C GLN A 181 -12.89 -16.61 -6.63
N ILE A 182 -13.08 -15.57 -5.80
CA ILE A 182 -14.41 -15.09 -5.40
C ILE A 182 -14.92 -13.94 -6.28
N ALA A 183 -14.15 -13.54 -7.30
CA ALA A 183 -14.50 -12.42 -8.15
C ALA A 183 -15.70 -12.73 -9.06
N SER A 184 -16.52 -11.71 -9.32
CA SER A 184 -17.52 -11.78 -10.38
C SER A 184 -16.86 -11.76 -11.76
N LYS A 185 -17.54 -12.30 -12.78
CA LYS A 185 -17.09 -12.21 -14.18
C LYS A 185 -16.74 -10.77 -14.58
N SER A 186 -17.60 -9.81 -14.26
CA SER A 186 -17.37 -8.39 -14.56
C SER A 186 -16.17 -7.80 -13.83
N ASP A 187 -15.88 -8.26 -12.59
CA ASP A 187 -14.68 -7.78 -11.89
C ASP A 187 -13.41 -8.37 -12.50
N LEU A 188 -13.44 -9.61 -12.99
CA LEU A 188 -12.31 -10.23 -13.69
C LEU A 188 -12.06 -9.58 -15.05
N GLU A 189 -13.10 -9.28 -15.82
CA GLU A 189 -13.00 -8.52 -17.07
C GLU A 189 -12.36 -7.15 -16.82
N GLN A 190 -12.81 -6.44 -15.77
CA GLN A 190 -12.22 -5.17 -15.38
C GLN A 190 -10.76 -5.30 -14.92
N LEU A 191 -10.43 -6.37 -14.19
CA LEU A 191 -9.05 -6.65 -13.77
C LEU A 191 -8.16 -6.84 -15.00
N ILE A 192 -8.63 -7.58 -16.01
CA ILE A 192 -7.89 -7.79 -17.26
C ILE A 192 -7.62 -6.43 -17.94
N GLU A 193 -8.62 -5.56 -18.06
CA GLU A 193 -8.43 -4.21 -18.63
C GLU A 193 -7.37 -3.40 -17.88
N ASN A 194 -7.44 -3.37 -16.54
CA ASN A 194 -6.47 -2.64 -15.72
C ASN A 194 -5.04 -3.21 -15.86
N VAL A 195 -4.91 -4.53 -15.92
CA VAL A 195 -3.62 -5.22 -16.05
C VAL A 195 -3.05 -5.02 -17.45
N ASP A 196 -3.86 -5.11 -18.49
CA ASP A 196 -3.45 -4.83 -19.88
C ASP A 196 -2.95 -3.38 -19.99
N GLN A 197 -3.68 -2.39 -19.46
CA GLN A 197 -3.25 -0.99 -19.44
C GLN A 197 -1.91 -0.81 -18.69
N PHE A 198 -1.77 -1.44 -17.53
CA PHE A 198 -0.53 -1.39 -16.75
C PHE A 198 0.68 -1.97 -17.51
N ILE A 199 0.50 -3.09 -18.19
CA ILE A 199 1.56 -3.72 -19.01
C ILE A 199 1.96 -2.76 -20.14
N GLU A 200 1.01 -2.17 -20.84
CA GLU A 200 1.27 -1.25 -21.94
C GLU A 200 2.09 -0.03 -21.51
N GLU A 201 1.71 0.59 -20.38
CA GLU A 201 2.40 1.76 -19.83
C GLU A 201 3.82 1.39 -19.37
N LEU A 202 3.98 0.31 -18.60
CA LEU A 202 5.30 -0.10 -18.10
C LEU A 202 6.25 -0.54 -19.24
N GLU A 203 5.74 -1.23 -20.26
CA GLU A 203 6.54 -1.54 -21.46
C GLU A 203 6.94 -0.27 -22.22
N GLY A 204 6.06 0.73 -22.28
CA GLY A 204 6.34 2.06 -22.82
C GLY A 204 7.52 2.73 -22.11
N ASP A 205 7.46 2.78 -20.78
CA ASP A 205 8.49 3.37 -19.93
C ASP A 205 9.84 2.66 -20.07
N ILE A 206 9.85 1.32 -20.06
CA ILE A 206 11.08 0.55 -20.24
C ILE A 206 11.68 0.80 -21.63
N ARG A 207 10.86 0.84 -22.68
CA ARG A 207 11.33 1.18 -24.04
C ARG A 207 11.91 2.58 -24.09
N GLN A 208 11.27 3.55 -23.46
CA GLN A 208 11.74 4.94 -23.42
C GLN A 208 13.08 5.06 -22.66
N LYS A 209 13.21 4.44 -21.49
CA LYS A 209 14.46 4.44 -20.70
C LYS A 209 15.62 3.82 -21.47
N ARG A 210 15.39 2.68 -22.14
CA ARG A 210 16.40 2.05 -23.02
C ARG A 210 16.89 2.94 -24.15
N GLN A 211 16.04 3.83 -24.66
CA GLN A 211 16.43 4.78 -25.70
C GLN A 211 17.23 5.97 -25.16
N LEU A 212 17.07 6.32 -23.88
CA LEU A 212 17.70 7.49 -23.25
C LEU A 212 19.10 7.22 -22.67
N HIS A 213 19.45 5.96 -22.40
CA HIS A 213 20.82 5.48 -22.15
C HIS A 213 21.60 6.27 -21.08
N GLU A 214 21.25 6.10 -19.79
CA GLU A 214 22.13 6.49 -18.67
C GLU A 214 22.61 5.26 -17.87
N ILE A 215 23.93 5.11 -17.78
CA ILE A 215 24.62 3.87 -17.42
C ILE A 215 24.58 3.61 -15.91
N GLY A 216 24.05 2.45 -15.52
CA GLY A 216 24.38 1.76 -14.26
C GLY A 216 23.18 1.38 -13.40
N GLN A 217 22.36 2.35 -13.02
CA GLN A 217 21.20 2.14 -12.14
C GLN A 217 19.94 1.68 -12.91
N GLU A 218 19.87 1.97 -14.22
CA GLU A 218 18.75 1.63 -15.10
C GLU A 218 18.64 0.13 -15.44
N ILE A 219 19.74 -0.62 -15.38
CA ILE A 219 19.75 -2.06 -15.77
C ILE A 219 18.94 -2.87 -14.75
N GLN A 220 19.15 -2.62 -13.45
CA GLN A 220 18.44 -3.34 -12.38
C GLN A 220 16.95 -2.98 -12.34
N ASP A 221 16.60 -1.71 -12.55
CA ASP A 221 15.22 -1.26 -12.66
C ASP A 221 14.54 -1.83 -13.91
N SER A 222 15.27 -1.98 -15.02
CA SER A 222 14.74 -2.62 -16.24
C SER A 222 14.50 -4.12 -16.07
N GLU A 223 15.43 -4.86 -15.47
CA GLU A 223 15.26 -6.31 -15.21
C GLU A 223 14.09 -6.56 -14.26
N GLN A 224 13.98 -5.75 -13.21
CA GLN A 224 12.85 -5.83 -12.28
C GLN A 224 11.53 -5.48 -12.97
N GLY A 225 11.51 -4.46 -13.82
CA GLY A 225 10.35 -4.10 -14.63
C GLY A 225 9.89 -5.25 -15.54
N GLU A 226 10.81 -5.93 -16.20
CA GLU A 226 10.50 -7.12 -17.03
C GLU A 226 9.91 -8.27 -16.20
N GLY A 227 10.46 -8.52 -15.02
CA GLY A 227 9.91 -9.51 -14.08
C GLY A 227 8.47 -9.19 -13.67
N VAL A 228 8.18 -7.91 -13.40
CA VAL A 228 6.82 -7.45 -13.08
C VAL A 228 5.87 -7.63 -14.27
N ILE A 229 6.32 -7.31 -15.50
CA ILE A 229 5.53 -7.52 -16.71
C ILE A 229 5.19 -9.00 -16.90
N ALA A 230 6.16 -9.89 -16.70
CA ALA A 230 5.94 -11.33 -16.81
C ALA A 230 4.88 -11.80 -15.80
N ALA A 231 5.00 -11.39 -14.53
CA ALA A 231 4.03 -11.73 -13.49
C ALA A 231 2.63 -11.17 -13.79
N ALA A 232 2.54 -9.94 -14.30
CA ALA A 232 1.28 -9.31 -14.69
C ALA A 232 0.63 -10.06 -15.87
N LYS A 233 1.41 -10.49 -16.87
CA LYS A 233 0.93 -11.30 -18.00
C LYS A 233 0.36 -12.64 -17.53
N GLU A 234 1.02 -13.30 -16.58
CA GLU A 234 0.49 -14.53 -15.97
C GLU A 234 -0.84 -14.30 -15.25
N LEU A 235 -0.93 -13.23 -14.44
CA LEU A 235 -2.19 -12.86 -13.77
C LEU A 235 -3.30 -12.65 -14.80
N ARG A 236 -3.01 -11.91 -15.87
CA ARG A 236 -3.94 -11.64 -16.96
C ARG A 236 -4.44 -12.91 -17.63
N THR A 237 -3.53 -13.86 -17.92
CA THR A 237 -3.90 -15.18 -18.47
C THR A 237 -4.78 -15.96 -17.50
N ALA A 238 -4.43 -15.98 -16.21
CA ALA A 238 -5.22 -16.69 -15.20
C ALA A 238 -6.64 -16.10 -15.06
N ALA A 239 -6.77 -14.78 -15.04
CA ALA A 239 -8.06 -14.09 -15.03
C ALA A 239 -8.88 -14.39 -16.31
N SER A 240 -8.24 -14.44 -17.48
CA SER A 240 -8.91 -14.75 -18.75
C SER A 240 -9.50 -16.17 -18.74
N ASN A 241 -8.72 -17.16 -18.30
CA ASN A 241 -9.18 -18.55 -18.19
C ASN A 241 -10.38 -18.67 -17.23
N MET A 242 -10.38 -17.89 -16.14
CA MET A 242 -11.51 -17.83 -15.23
C MET A 242 -12.75 -17.20 -15.87
N VAL A 243 -12.61 -16.10 -16.62
CA VAL A 243 -13.73 -15.47 -17.35
C VAL A 243 -14.38 -16.45 -18.34
N GLU A 244 -13.58 -17.24 -19.05
CA GLU A 244 -14.07 -18.26 -19.97
C GLU A 244 -14.86 -19.36 -19.26
N SER A 245 -14.48 -19.72 -18.03
CA SER A 245 -15.19 -20.74 -17.24
C SER A 245 -16.62 -20.34 -16.85
N PHE A 246 -16.97 -19.05 -16.85
CA PHE A 246 -18.35 -18.60 -16.62
C PHE A 246 -19.28 -18.82 -17.84
N GLY A 247 -18.72 -19.12 -19.02
CA GLY A 247 -19.48 -19.35 -20.26
C GLY A 247 -19.80 -20.81 -20.57
N GLN A 248 -19.30 -21.75 -19.75
CA GLN A 248 -19.52 -23.20 -19.87
C GLN A 248 -20.65 -23.64 -18.94
#